data_AF-A0A2N1VLN0-F1
#
_entry.id   AF-A0A2N1VLN0-F1
#
_cell.length_a   1.000
_cell.length_b   1.000
_cell.length_c   1.000
_cell.angle_alpha   90.00
_cell.angle_beta   90.00
_cell.angle_gamma   90.00
#
_symmetry.space_group_name_H-M   'P 1'
#
loop_
_entity.id
_entity.type
_entity.pdbx_description
1 polymer ?
#
loop_
_entity_poly.entity_id
_entity_poly.type
_entity_poly.pdbx_seq_one_letter_code
_entity_poly.pdbx_strand_id
1 'polypeptide(L)'
;MAVIYTAGAVEGDTITYLSKSQLEWSDFRMKPGISDSLKLSLNLTIVTITKDVGFWFGTITVESVAGIRRDSSYVKPEFMTDQLLKYAQIKYDIAHFYAKECEKEINERK
;
A
#
# COMPACT_ATOMS: atom_id res chain seq x y z
N MET A 1 10.29 -4.09 11.32
CA MET A 1 8.95 -3.59 10.93
C MET A 1 9.08 -2.10 10.68
N ALA A 2 9.03 -1.66 9.43
CA ALA A 2 9.14 -0.25 9.08
C ALA A 2 7.72 0.32 8.96
N VAL A 3 7.38 1.30 9.79
CA VAL A 3 6.13 2.05 9.70
C VAL A 3 6.48 3.39 9.06
N ILE A 4 6.01 3.65 7.84
CA ILE A 4 6.14 4.97 7.22
C ILE A 4 4.85 5.73 7.48
N TYR A 5 4.98 6.85 8.16
CA TYR A 5 3.93 7.86 8.28
C TYR A 5 4.08 8.81 7.09
N THR A 6 3.27 8.65 6.05
CA THR A 6 3.14 9.67 5.02
C THR A 6 2.23 10.77 5.59
N ALA A 7 2.82 11.85 6.08
CA ALA A 7 2.08 13.00 6.59
C ALA A 7 1.41 13.77 5.43
N GLY A 8 0.19 13.39 5.07
CA GLY A 8 -0.80 14.34 4.57
C GLY A 8 -1.32 15.15 5.76
N ALA A 9 -1.63 16.43 5.58
CA ALA A 9 -1.92 17.43 6.62
C ALA A 9 -3.19 17.19 7.48
N VAL A 10 -3.59 15.93 7.72
CA VAL A 10 -4.65 15.56 8.64
C VAL A 10 -4.05 14.60 9.67
N GLU A 11 -3.85 15.14 10.87
CA GLU A 11 -3.37 14.49 12.07
C GLU A 11 -4.11 13.14 12.31
N GLY A 12 -3.42 12.01 12.10
CA GLY A 12 -3.83 10.72 12.67
C GLY A 12 -4.41 9.62 11.75
N ASP A 13 -4.65 9.84 10.46
CA ASP A 13 -5.37 8.85 9.62
C ASP A 13 -4.55 8.10 8.55
N THR A 14 -3.28 8.46 8.31
CA THR A 14 -2.45 7.77 7.32
C THR A 14 -1.71 6.58 7.93
N ILE A 15 -2.46 5.58 8.41
CA ILE A 15 -1.86 4.28 8.77
C ILE A 15 -1.70 3.47 7.48
N THR A 16 -0.63 3.72 6.74
CA THR A 16 -0.13 2.80 5.71
C THR A 16 0.62 1.70 6.43
N TYR A 17 -0.03 0.56 6.67
CA TYR A 17 0.71 -0.62 7.15
C TYR A 17 1.54 -1.14 5.99
N LEU A 18 2.83 -0.83 6.03
CA LEU A 18 3.80 -1.44 5.13
C LEU A 18 4.10 -2.83 5.66
N SER A 19 4.10 -3.80 4.75
CA SER A 19 4.39 -5.22 5.01
C SER A 19 3.32 -6.04 5.75
N LYS A 20 2.04 -5.64 5.77
CA LYS A 20 0.98 -6.57 6.20
C LYS A 20 0.83 -7.65 5.13
N SER A 21 0.80 -8.93 5.50
CA SER A 21 0.70 -10.04 4.53
C SER A 21 -0.74 -10.29 4.06
N GLN A 22 -1.74 -9.98 4.89
CA GLN A 22 -3.14 -10.21 4.59
C GLN A 22 -4.00 -8.99 4.93
N LEU A 23 -4.90 -8.63 4.01
CA LEU A 23 -5.92 -7.63 4.22
C LEU A 23 -7.03 -8.17 5.12
N GLU A 24 -7.56 -7.28 5.93
CA GLU A 24 -8.72 -7.49 6.77
C GLU A 24 -9.72 -6.37 6.52
N TRP A 25 -10.98 -6.60 6.88
CA TRP A 25 -12.00 -5.56 6.76
C TRP A 25 -11.70 -4.30 7.56
N SER A 26 -10.95 -4.42 8.65
CA SER A 26 -10.48 -3.29 9.43
C SER A 26 -9.63 -2.33 8.59
N ASP A 27 -8.99 -2.79 7.50
CA ASP A 27 -8.13 -1.98 6.63
C ASP A 27 -8.94 -1.02 5.72
N PHE A 28 -10.27 -1.14 5.68
CA PHE A 28 -11.16 -0.26 4.93
C PHE A 28 -11.90 0.67 5.90
N ARG A 29 -11.42 1.91 6.08
CA ARG A 29 -11.98 2.84 7.08
C ARG A 29 -12.94 3.87 6.49
N MET A 30 -12.77 4.22 5.22
CA MET A 30 -13.64 5.19 4.59
C MET A 30 -15.05 4.63 4.43
N LYS A 31 -16.04 5.48 4.63
CA LYS A 31 -17.41 5.18 4.22
C LYS A 31 -17.53 5.48 2.72
N PRO A 32 -18.22 4.63 1.94
CA PRO A 32 -18.55 4.96 0.56
C PRO A 32 -19.35 6.26 0.54
N GLY A 33 -18.98 7.18 -0.36
CA GLY A 33 -19.75 8.37 -0.66
C GLY A 33 -21.09 8.01 -1.32
N ILE A 34 -22.05 8.93 -1.25
CA ILE A 34 -23.41 8.73 -1.81
C ILE A 34 -23.35 8.45 -3.33
N SER A 35 -22.35 9.01 -4.03
CA SER A 35 -22.13 8.83 -5.46
C SER A 35 -21.25 7.62 -5.82
N ASP A 36 -20.76 6.87 -4.85
CA ASP A 36 -19.84 5.76 -5.10
C ASP A 36 -20.58 4.57 -5.70
N SER A 37 -20.32 4.29 -6.98
CA SER A 37 -20.93 3.19 -7.72
C SER A 37 -20.28 1.83 -7.42
N LEU A 38 -19.04 1.83 -6.93
CA LEU A 38 -18.29 0.61 -6.67
C LEU A 38 -18.72 -0.06 -5.36
N LYS A 39 -18.64 -1.39 -5.33
CA LYS A 39 -18.86 -2.21 -4.11
C LYS A 39 -17.70 -2.08 -3.13
N LEU A 40 -16.50 -1.90 -3.67
CA LEU A 40 -15.24 -1.77 -2.95
C LEU A 40 -14.32 -0.85 -3.75
N SER A 41 -13.67 0.06 -3.05
CA SER A 41 -12.54 0.85 -3.54
C SER A 41 -11.32 0.50 -2.72
N LEU A 42 -10.25 0.12 -3.41
CA LEU A 42 -8.98 -0.24 -2.82
C LEU A 42 -7.92 0.71 -3.37
N ASN A 43 -7.38 1.57 -2.50
CA ASN A 43 -6.30 2.47 -2.84
C ASN A 43 -4.98 1.89 -2.35
N LEU A 44 -4.10 1.56 -3.29
CA LEU A 44 -2.80 0.95 -3.05
C LEU A 44 -1.71 1.99 -3.31
N THR A 45 -0.64 1.93 -2.54
CA THR A 45 0.51 2.82 -2.69
C THR A 45 1.78 2.00 -2.64
N ILE A 46 2.70 2.28 -3.56
CA ILE A 46 4.06 1.77 -3.53
C ILE A 46 4.96 2.90 -3.03
N VAL A 47 5.78 2.61 -2.04
CA VAL A 47 6.76 3.54 -1.49
C VAL A 47 8.14 2.95 -1.65
N THR A 48 9.05 3.71 -2.23
CA THR A 48 10.47 3.38 -2.34
C THR A 48 11.25 4.29 -1.41
N ILE A 49 12.10 3.70 -0.57
CA ILE A 49 12.89 4.38 0.46
C ILE A 49 14.35 4.12 0.18
N THR A 50 15.18 5.16 0.16
CA THR A 50 16.63 4.99 0.14
C THR A 50 17.12 4.37 1.44
N LYS A 51 17.87 3.27 1.33
CA LYS A 51 18.47 2.55 2.46
C LYS A 51 19.91 2.97 2.71
N ASP A 52 20.68 3.09 1.64
CA ASP A 52 22.09 3.45 1.71
C ASP A 52 22.49 4.27 0.48
N VAL A 53 23.46 5.16 0.67
CA VAL A 53 24.03 6.00 -0.37
C VAL A 53 25.55 5.86 -0.29
N GLY A 54 26.12 5.14 -1.25
CA GLY A 54 27.55 5.01 -1.43
C GLY A 54 28.12 6.27 -2.08
N PHE A 55 28.44 7.30 -1.29
CA PHE A 55 28.93 8.60 -1.78
C PHE A 55 30.12 8.48 -2.74
N TRP A 56 31.06 7.57 -2.45
CA TRP A 56 32.28 7.38 -3.24
C TRP A 56 32.04 6.72 -4.60
N PHE A 57 30.96 5.96 -4.76
CA PHE A 57 30.66 5.19 -5.98
C PHE A 57 29.38 5.66 -6.69
N GLY A 58 28.69 6.67 -6.15
CA GLY A 58 27.44 7.17 -6.70
C GLY A 58 26.28 6.15 -6.67
N THR A 59 26.40 5.08 -5.88
CA THR A 59 25.39 4.02 -5.82
C THR A 59 24.36 4.31 -4.73
N ILE A 60 23.09 4.04 -5.02
CA ILE A 60 22.02 4.02 -4.03
C ILE A 60 21.51 2.60 -3.89
N THR A 61 21.15 2.21 -2.66
CA THR A 61 20.29 1.05 -2.45
C THR A 61 18.95 1.52 -1.90
N VAL A 62 17.89 0.86 -2.32
CA VAL A 62 16.52 1.18 -1.92
C VAL A 62 15.81 -0.05 -1.39
N GLU A 63 14.78 0.19 -0.57
CA GLU A 63 13.74 -0.78 -0.25
C GLU A 63 12.42 -0.24 -0.81
N SER A 64 11.68 -1.08 -1.53
CA SER A 64 10.35 -0.74 -2.02
C SER A 64 9.31 -1.65 -1.39
N VAL A 65 8.21 -1.05 -0.97
CA VAL A 65 7.12 -1.69 -0.24
C VAL A 65 5.79 -1.22 -0.78
N ALA A 66 4.78 -2.08 -0.75
CA ALA A 66 3.42 -1.69 -1.05
C ALA A 66 2.58 -1.63 0.24
N GLY A 67 1.47 -0.90 0.19
CA GLY A 67 0.55 -0.77 1.30
C GLY A 67 -0.82 -0.29 0.84
N ILE A 68 -1.79 -0.42 1.74
CA ILE A 68 -3.15 0.10 1.56
C ILE A 68 -3.27 1.47 2.23
N ARG A 69 -3.92 2.40 1.54
CA ARG A 69 -4.35 3.68 2.10
C ARG A 69 -5.74 3.55 2.73
N ARG A 70 -5.78 3.35 4.06
CA ARG A 70 -7.04 3.16 4.81
C ARG A 70 -7.97 4.38 4.70
N ASP A 71 -7.40 5.59 4.60
CA ASP A 71 -8.07 6.89 4.46
C ASP A 71 -8.77 7.11 3.11
N SER A 72 -8.62 6.20 2.15
CA SER A 72 -9.21 6.30 0.82
C SER A 72 -9.67 4.94 0.27
N SER A 73 -9.66 3.92 1.11
CA SER A 73 -10.17 2.59 0.80
C SER A 73 -11.45 2.33 1.58
N TYR A 74 -12.49 1.87 0.89
CA TYR A 74 -13.79 1.59 1.46
C TYR A 74 -14.37 0.29 0.93
N VAL A 75 -15.30 -0.27 1.70
CA VAL A 75 -16.20 -1.34 1.26
C VAL A 75 -17.61 -1.00 1.72
N LYS A 76 -18.58 -1.25 0.87
CA LYS A 76 -19.99 -1.14 1.24
C LYS A 76 -20.34 -2.30 2.20
N PRO A 77 -20.92 -2.04 3.40
CA PRO A 77 -21.14 -3.07 4.41
C PRO A 77 -21.87 -4.31 3.91
N GLU A 78 -22.86 -4.13 3.04
CA GLU A 78 -23.68 -5.19 2.45
C GLU A 78 -22.92 -6.09 1.45
N PHE A 79 -21.69 -5.72 1.07
CA PHE A 79 -20.83 -6.48 0.16
C PHE A 79 -19.58 -7.04 0.85
N MET A 80 -19.49 -7.00 2.19
CA MET A 80 -18.37 -7.55 2.97
C MET A 80 -18.39 -9.09 2.97
N THR A 81 -17.96 -9.69 1.85
CA THR A 81 -17.89 -11.15 1.66
C THR A 81 -16.45 -11.63 1.51
N ASP A 82 -16.15 -12.84 1.97
CA ASP A 82 -14.80 -13.43 1.87
C ASP A 82 -14.28 -13.46 0.43
N GLN A 83 -15.17 -13.65 -0.55
CA GLN A 83 -14.81 -13.61 -1.97
C GLN A 83 -14.31 -12.22 -2.38
N LEU A 84 -14.98 -11.16 -1.92
CA LEU A 84 -14.57 -9.79 -2.22
C LEU A 84 -13.27 -9.43 -1.51
N LEU A 85 -13.07 -9.90 -0.27
CA LEU A 85 -11.79 -9.73 0.45
C LEU A 85 -10.65 -10.45 -0.27
N LYS A 86 -10.86 -11.69 -0.73
CA LYS A 86 -9.88 -12.43 -1.55
C LYS A 86 -9.56 -11.70 -2.85
N TYR A 87 -10.56 -11.12 -3.52
CA TYR A 87 -10.32 -10.31 -4.71
C TYR A 87 -9.47 -9.06 -4.40
N ALA A 88 -9.74 -8.38 -3.28
CA ALA A 88 -8.92 -7.26 -2.84
C ALA A 88 -7.48 -7.71 -2.49
N GLN A 89 -7.33 -8.87 -1.86
CA GLN A 89 -6.02 -9.48 -1.54
C GLN A 89 -5.19 -9.70 -2.80
N ILE A 90 -5.78 -10.25 -3.87
CA ILE A 90 -5.05 -10.47 -5.14
C ILE A 90 -4.46 -9.16 -5.67
N LYS A 91 -5.21 -8.05 -5.63
CA LYS A 91 -4.71 -6.74 -6.06
C LYS A 91 -3.57 -6.25 -5.16
N TYR A 92 -3.69 -6.47 -3.85
CA TYR A 92 -2.69 -6.10 -2.87
C TYR A 92 -1.38 -6.90 -3.03
N ASP A 93 -1.48 -8.19 -3.35
CA ASP A 93 -0.35 -9.06 -3.63
C ASP A 93 0.37 -8.65 -4.93
N ILE A 94 -0.40 -8.29 -5.97
CA ILE A 94 0.17 -7.74 -7.22
C ILE A 94 0.95 -6.46 -6.94
N ALA A 95 0.44 -5.55 -6.11
CA ALA A 95 1.17 -4.33 -5.75
C ALA A 95 2.47 -4.63 -4.99
N HIS A 96 2.48 -5.63 -4.10
CA HIS A 96 3.69 -6.09 -3.42
C HIS A 96 4.71 -6.70 -4.39
N PHE A 97 4.24 -7.49 -5.36
CA PHE A 97 5.09 -8.04 -6.41
C PHE A 97 5.78 -6.93 -7.19
N TYR A 98 5.01 -5.94 -7.68
CA TYR A 98 5.59 -4.80 -8.41
C TYR A 98 6.53 -3.95 -7.56
N ALA A 99 6.22 -3.75 -6.28
CA ALA A 99 7.14 -3.06 -5.37
C ALA A 99 8.50 -3.78 -5.33
N LYS A 100 8.52 -5.12 -5.25
CA LYS A 100 9.76 -5.90 -5.25
C LYS A 100 10.48 -5.92 -6.59
N GLU A 101 9.75 -5.94 -7.70
CA GLU A 101 10.38 -5.76 -9.02
C GLU A 101 11.04 -4.37 -9.14
N CYS A 102 10.38 -3.31 -8.69
CA CYS A 102 10.98 -1.96 -8.67
C CYS A 102 12.21 -1.87 -7.75
N GLU A 103 12.17 -2.47 -6.55
CA GLU A 103 13.33 -2.58 -5.66
C GLU A 103 14.52 -3.24 -6.36
N LYS A 104 14.28 -4.40 -6.99
CA LYS A 104 15.29 -5.15 -7.72
C LYS A 104 15.86 -4.32 -8.87
N GLU A 105 15.00 -3.73 -9.70
CA GLU A 105 15.42 -2.95 -10.87
C GLU A 105 16.30 -1.75 -10.46
N ILE A 106 15.92 -1.01 -9.42
CA ILE A 106 16.70 0.14 -8.95
C ILE A 106 18.04 -0.31 -8.37
N ASN A 107 18.06 -1.40 -7.59
CA ASN A 107 19.28 -1.91 -6.96
C ASN A 107 20.24 -2.61 -7.94
N GLU A 108 19.74 -3.10 -9.07
CA GLU A 108 20.54 -3.74 -10.13
C GLU A 108 21.10 -2.73 -11.14
N ARG A 109 20.47 -1.55 -11.29
CA ARG A 109 21.00 -0.41 -12.05
C ARG A 109 22.16 0.25 -11.28
N LYS A 110 23.31 -0.41 -11.28
CA LYS A 110 24.59 0.09 -10.74
C LYS A 110 25.42 0.77 -11.81
#